data_AF-A0A0B2UN53-F1
#
_entry.id   AF-A0A0B2UN53-F1
#
_cell.length_a   1.000
_cell.length_b   1.000
_cell.length_c   1.000
_cell.angle_alpha   90.00
_cell.angle_beta   90.00
_cell.angle_gamma   90.00
#
_symmetry.space_group_name_H-M   'P 1'
#
loop_
_entity.id
_entity.type
_entity.pdbx_description
1 polymer ?
#
loop_
_entity_poly.entity_id
_entity_poly.type
_entity_poly.pdbx_seq_one_letter_code
_entity_poly.pdbx_strand_id
1 'polypeptide(L)'
;MDFETAAAKVNLLKTRPSNDELLELYGLYKQATVGDNTISKPWIDVKGRAKWDAWEGRKVMDFETAAAKVNLLKTRPSNDELLELYGLYKQATVGDNTISKPWIDVKGRAKWDAWEGRKGMSADEAKRLYVEGAMWGTMSKVSVLSKALLRPNWVPSAMCLSSRSSKTTPSDLSAWEANYSATKAREFFAKFDSPGAQVRFSKDNTSGIGHIVFDNESGKNALTGRMFTQLEDIVNELEAWKTGRVVIVQGAKGSFCSGGDLRMMKKVANPVDGYMMNRYMGGILRKLRSTEVITVARVEGYALGGGSELAMACDLRALHENAKIGYVQSKIAVTPGWGTASRLFKTVGRERALEMLALGTILTANEAKQIGLSNIVFADDKQFDSWIAQFTKIDLGAMRSAKKLAIGCDMDADSERKEAIEREVFVGTWGSPSHLKALSAGKKMK
;
A
#
# COMPACT_ATOMS: atom_id res chain seq x y z
N MET A 1 -10.74 45.42 -3.13
CA MET A 1 -9.27 45.40 -3.09
C MET A 1 -8.82 44.69 -4.34
N ASP A 2 -8.14 45.39 -5.23
CA ASP A 2 -7.56 44.82 -6.45
C ASP A 2 -6.45 43.80 -6.14
N PHE A 3 -6.06 43.06 -7.17
CA PHE A 3 -5.11 41.96 -7.06
C PHE A 3 -3.72 42.42 -6.60
N GLU A 4 -3.20 43.52 -7.16
CA GLU A 4 -1.91 44.12 -6.78
C GLU A 4 -1.89 44.50 -5.29
N THR A 5 -2.92 45.21 -4.82
CA THR A 5 -3.06 45.61 -3.42
C THR A 5 -3.21 44.42 -2.47
N ALA A 6 -3.84 43.33 -2.92
CA ALA A 6 -3.91 42.09 -2.15
C ALA A 6 -2.55 41.39 -2.05
N ALA A 7 -1.83 41.24 -3.17
CA ALA A 7 -0.52 40.61 -3.23
C ALA A 7 0.52 41.37 -2.39
N ALA A 8 0.54 42.70 -2.47
CA ALA A 8 1.41 43.55 -1.66
C ALA A 8 1.23 43.33 -0.14
N LYS A 9 0.00 43.06 0.31
CA LYS A 9 -0.30 42.83 1.74
C LYS A 9 0.10 41.44 2.25
N VAL A 10 0.20 40.42 1.39
CA VAL A 10 0.70 39.09 1.79
C VAL A 10 2.15 39.18 2.29
N ASN A 11 2.96 40.05 1.69
CA ASN A 11 4.34 40.31 2.12
C ASN A 11 4.44 41.10 3.44
N LEU A 12 3.33 41.63 3.98
CA LEU A 12 3.27 42.40 5.23
C LEU A 12 2.69 41.60 6.41
N LEU A 13 2.41 40.30 6.22
CA LEU A 13 1.90 39.43 7.28
C LEU A 13 2.96 39.20 8.37
N LYS A 14 2.65 39.62 9.61
CA LYS A 14 3.55 39.48 10.77
C LYS A 14 3.84 38.03 11.17
N THR A 15 2.96 37.11 10.79
CA THR A 15 3.12 35.67 10.97
C THR A 15 3.01 34.99 9.61
N ARG A 16 3.96 34.11 9.30
CA ARG A 16 3.98 33.36 8.04
C ARG A 16 2.80 32.38 8.00
N PRO A 17 1.95 32.38 6.95
CA PRO A 17 0.91 31.38 6.78
C PRO A 17 1.47 29.95 6.67
N SER A 18 0.65 28.96 7.01
CA SER A 18 0.97 27.55 6.84
C SER A 18 1.24 27.18 5.38
N ASN A 19 1.90 26.05 5.15
CA ASN A 19 2.20 25.62 3.78
C ASN A 19 0.94 25.34 2.96
N ASP A 20 -0.15 24.91 3.61
CA ASP A 20 -1.41 24.60 2.93
C ASP A 20 -2.17 25.89 2.52
N GLU A 21 -2.20 26.90 3.40
CA GLU A 21 -2.72 28.24 3.06
C GLU A 21 -1.93 28.89 1.92
N LEU A 22 -0.59 28.73 1.91
CA LEU A 22 0.27 29.22 0.82
C LEU A 22 0.02 28.48 -0.51
N LEU A 23 -0.33 27.20 -0.46
CA LEU A 23 -0.71 26.43 -1.65
C LEU A 23 -2.10 26.85 -2.17
N GLU A 24 -3.07 27.07 -1.28
CA GLU A 24 -4.39 27.57 -1.64
C GLU A 24 -4.33 28.96 -2.31
N LEU A 25 -3.56 29.88 -1.72
CA LEU A 25 -3.30 31.21 -2.30
C LEU A 25 -2.58 31.12 -3.66
N TYR A 26 -1.63 30.18 -3.80
CA TYR A 26 -0.95 29.94 -5.08
C TYR A 26 -1.91 29.43 -6.17
N GLY A 27 -2.81 28.51 -5.83
CA GLY A 27 -3.83 27.99 -6.75
C GLY A 27 -4.79 29.08 -7.23
N LEU A 28 -5.28 29.91 -6.30
CA LEU A 28 -6.12 31.08 -6.61
C LEU A 28 -5.37 32.09 -7.49
N TYR A 29 -4.13 32.41 -7.17
CA TYR A 29 -3.28 33.30 -7.97
C TYR A 29 -3.11 32.79 -9.40
N LYS A 30 -2.80 31.49 -9.57
CA LYS A 30 -2.59 30.90 -10.89
C LYS A 30 -3.87 30.83 -11.71
N GLN A 31 -5.00 30.45 -11.11
CA GLN A 31 -6.28 30.48 -11.80
C GLN A 31 -6.64 31.91 -12.25
N ALA A 32 -6.39 32.93 -11.42
CA ALA A 32 -6.71 34.33 -11.73
C ALA A 32 -5.78 34.99 -12.76
N THR A 33 -4.53 34.53 -12.88
CA THR A 33 -3.52 35.17 -13.76
C THR A 33 -3.15 34.36 -15.00
N VAL A 34 -3.40 33.05 -15.01
CA VAL A 34 -3.05 32.13 -16.12
C VAL A 34 -4.27 31.38 -16.64
N GLY A 35 -5.39 31.38 -15.90
CA GLY A 35 -6.58 30.59 -16.23
C GLY A 35 -6.40 29.12 -15.82
N ASP A 36 -7.13 28.23 -16.50
CA ASP A 36 -7.09 26.80 -16.24
C ASP A 36 -5.68 26.20 -16.40
N ASN A 37 -5.35 25.26 -15.51
CA ASN A 37 -4.11 24.51 -15.59
C ASN A 37 -4.10 23.61 -16.85
N THR A 38 -3.10 23.84 -17.69
CA THR A 38 -2.86 23.16 -18.98
C THR A 38 -1.48 22.50 -19.07
N ILE A 39 -0.62 22.70 -18.05
CA ILE A 39 0.73 22.11 -18.03
C ILE A 39 0.69 20.69 -17.48
N SER A 40 1.61 19.83 -17.92
CA SER A 40 1.71 18.46 -17.42
C SER A 40 2.17 18.42 -15.96
N LYS A 41 1.57 17.54 -15.15
CA LYS A 41 1.90 17.40 -13.73
C LYS A 41 3.38 17.02 -13.53
N PRO A 42 4.20 17.79 -12.77
CA PRO A 42 5.62 17.51 -12.59
C PRO A 42 5.88 16.14 -11.96
N TRP A 43 6.59 15.25 -12.66
CA TRP A 43 6.72 13.86 -12.21
C TRP A 43 7.66 13.66 -11.02
N ILE A 44 8.69 14.50 -10.86
CA ILE A 44 9.74 14.34 -9.82
C ILE A 44 9.60 15.36 -8.69
N ASP A 45 9.45 16.65 -8.99
CA ASP A 45 9.37 17.71 -7.98
C ASP A 45 8.11 17.62 -7.08
N VAL A 46 8.32 17.32 -5.80
CA VAL A 46 7.27 17.23 -4.76
C VAL A 46 6.59 18.58 -4.54
N LYS A 47 7.34 19.69 -4.52
CA LYS A 47 6.81 21.04 -4.28
C LYS A 47 6.06 21.55 -5.51
N GLY A 48 6.58 21.26 -6.70
CA GLY A 48 5.93 21.50 -7.98
C GLY A 48 4.62 20.73 -8.13
N ARG A 49 4.54 19.47 -7.68
CA ARG A 49 3.26 18.73 -7.64
C ARG A 49 2.22 19.35 -6.74
N ALA A 50 2.56 19.70 -5.50
CA ALA A 50 1.60 20.30 -4.58
C ALA A 50 1.03 21.63 -5.14
N LYS A 51 1.89 22.45 -5.76
CA LYS A 51 1.51 23.68 -6.47
C LYS A 51 0.63 23.41 -7.70
N TRP A 52 0.94 22.35 -8.46
CA TRP A 52 0.15 21.93 -9.62
C TRP A 52 -1.23 21.41 -9.20
N ASP A 53 -1.32 20.62 -8.13
CA ASP A 53 -2.57 20.09 -7.58
C ASP A 53 -3.48 21.20 -7.04
N ALA A 54 -2.89 22.21 -6.37
CA ALA A 54 -3.62 23.38 -5.90
C ALA A 54 -4.16 24.26 -7.03
N TRP A 55 -3.54 24.23 -8.22
CA TRP A 55 -4.02 24.93 -9.42
C TRP A 55 -5.03 24.10 -10.22
N GLU A 56 -4.76 22.82 -10.50
CA GLU A 56 -5.70 21.91 -11.18
C GLU A 56 -7.02 21.78 -10.40
N GLY A 57 -6.98 21.77 -9.07
CA GLY A 57 -8.16 21.74 -8.20
C GLY A 57 -9.07 22.97 -8.28
N ARG A 58 -8.71 24.01 -9.06
CA ARG A 58 -9.52 25.20 -9.34
C ARG A 58 -10.09 25.25 -10.76
N LYS A 59 -9.82 24.24 -11.58
CA LYS A 59 -10.27 24.13 -12.97
C LYS A 59 -11.80 24.16 -13.05
N VAL A 60 -12.35 25.13 -13.77
CA VAL A 60 -13.81 25.28 -13.90
C VAL A 60 -14.29 24.36 -15.03
N MET A 61 -15.24 23.49 -14.75
CA MET A 61 -15.80 22.63 -15.79
C MET A 61 -16.65 23.46 -16.74
N ASP A 62 -16.35 23.42 -18.05
CA ASP A 62 -17.16 24.10 -19.05
C ASP A 62 -18.55 23.45 -19.23
N PHE A 63 -19.46 24.20 -19.82
CA PHE A 63 -20.88 23.82 -19.97
C PHE A 63 -21.06 22.60 -20.86
N GLU A 64 -20.30 22.53 -21.96
CA GLU A 64 -20.30 21.44 -22.93
C GLU A 64 -19.85 20.12 -22.28
N THR A 65 -18.77 20.17 -21.48
CA THR A 65 -18.25 19.05 -20.70
C THR A 65 -19.22 18.64 -19.59
N ALA A 66 -19.87 19.59 -18.92
CA ALA A 66 -20.92 19.29 -17.94
C ALA A 66 -22.11 18.59 -18.60
N ALA A 67 -22.58 19.09 -19.74
CA ALA A 67 -23.74 18.54 -20.47
C ALA A 67 -23.47 17.13 -21.01
N ALA A 68 -22.27 16.88 -21.53
CA ALA A 68 -21.83 15.54 -21.91
C ALA A 68 -21.83 14.57 -20.72
N LYS A 69 -21.44 15.04 -19.52
CA LYS A 69 -21.35 14.20 -18.30
C LYS A 69 -22.69 13.92 -17.63
N VAL A 70 -23.69 14.80 -17.70
CA VAL A 70 -25.02 14.56 -17.09
C VAL A 70 -25.67 13.26 -17.61
N ASN A 71 -25.50 12.94 -18.90
CA ASN A 71 -25.98 11.69 -19.50
C ASN A 71 -25.14 10.44 -19.12
N LEU A 72 -23.99 10.63 -18.49
CA LEU A 72 -23.03 9.59 -18.10
C LEU A 72 -22.97 9.37 -16.58
N LEU A 73 -23.85 10.02 -15.82
CA LEU A 73 -23.95 9.87 -14.37
C LEU A 73 -24.36 8.43 -14.00
N LYS A 74 -23.51 7.75 -13.20
CA LYS A 74 -23.72 6.35 -12.79
C LYS A 74 -24.94 6.15 -11.90
N THR A 75 -25.31 7.18 -11.14
CA THR A 75 -26.53 7.26 -10.36
C THR A 75 -27.42 8.28 -11.03
N ARG A 76 -28.59 7.86 -11.50
CA ARG A 76 -29.55 8.73 -12.17
C ARG A 76 -30.11 9.76 -11.17
N PRO A 77 -30.02 11.07 -11.45
CA PRO A 77 -30.66 12.09 -10.62
C PRO A 77 -32.19 11.89 -10.56
N SER A 78 -32.82 12.43 -9.53
CA SER A 78 -34.27 12.44 -9.40
C SER A 78 -34.94 13.15 -10.59
N ASN A 79 -36.23 12.91 -10.80
CA ASN A 79 -36.94 13.53 -11.92
C ASN A 79 -36.96 15.07 -11.79
N ASP A 80 -36.98 15.60 -10.57
CA ASP A 80 -37.02 17.05 -10.32
C ASP A 80 -35.65 17.69 -10.59
N GLU A 81 -34.55 17.05 -10.18
CA GLU A 81 -33.19 17.48 -10.54
C GLU A 81 -32.95 17.40 -12.07
N LEU A 82 -33.49 16.37 -12.74
CA LEU A 82 -33.43 16.27 -14.20
C LEU A 82 -34.28 17.34 -14.89
N LEU A 83 -35.37 17.81 -14.29
CA LEU A 83 -36.18 18.91 -14.80
C LEU A 83 -35.49 20.26 -14.60
N GLU A 84 -34.85 20.49 -13.46
CA GLU A 84 -34.03 21.68 -13.21
C GLU A 84 -32.85 21.78 -14.18
N LEU A 85 -32.07 20.70 -14.33
CA LEU A 85 -30.98 20.64 -15.31
C LEU A 85 -31.51 20.81 -16.74
N TYR A 86 -32.66 20.23 -17.09
CA TYR A 86 -33.27 20.42 -18.41
C TYR A 86 -33.67 21.87 -18.67
N GLY A 87 -34.30 22.55 -17.70
CA GLY A 87 -34.70 23.96 -17.82
C GLY A 87 -33.49 24.88 -18.00
N LEU A 88 -32.45 24.69 -17.19
CA LEU A 88 -31.19 25.43 -17.30
C LEU A 88 -30.47 25.16 -18.63
N TYR A 89 -30.41 23.90 -19.09
CA TYR A 89 -29.82 23.56 -20.39
C TYR A 89 -30.58 24.20 -21.56
N LYS A 90 -31.92 24.21 -21.50
CA LYS A 90 -32.76 24.82 -22.53
C LYS A 90 -32.61 26.34 -22.57
N GLN A 91 -32.59 27.00 -21.41
CA GLN A 91 -32.32 28.44 -21.32
C GLN A 91 -30.91 28.79 -21.82
N ALA A 92 -29.90 28.00 -21.47
CA ALA A 92 -28.51 28.17 -21.90
C ALA A 92 -28.27 27.97 -23.42
N THR A 93 -29.09 27.16 -24.09
CA THR A 93 -28.89 26.78 -25.51
C THR A 93 -29.89 27.39 -26.49
N VAL A 94 -31.09 27.77 -26.03
CA VAL A 94 -32.17 28.30 -26.86
C VAL A 94 -32.69 29.66 -26.39
N GLY A 95 -32.38 30.06 -25.14
CA GLY A 95 -32.92 31.28 -24.53
C GLY A 95 -34.37 31.09 -24.07
N ASP A 96 -35.10 32.20 -24.00
CA ASP A 96 -36.47 32.23 -23.47
C ASP A 96 -37.43 31.30 -24.24
N ASN A 97 -38.27 30.62 -23.47
CA ASN A 97 -39.28 29.73 -24.00
C ASN A 97 -40.37 30.49 -24.78
N THR A 98 -40.61 30.04 -26.01
CA THR A 98 -41.53 30.63 -27.00
C THR A 98 -42.53 29.63 -27.58
N ILE A 99 -42.44 28.34 -27.21
CA ILE A 99 -43.36 27.30 -27.67
C ILE A 99 -44.63 27.25 -26.80
N SER A 100 -45.76 26.84 -27.38
CA SER A 100 -47.02 26.69 -26.63
C SER A 100 -46.98 25.50 -25.66
N LYS A 101 -47.62 25.65 -24.49
CA LYS A 101 -47.64 24.62 -23.45
C LYS A 101 -48.42 23.37 -23.91
N PRO A 102 -47.84 22.15 -23.89
CA PRO A 102 -48.54 20.95 -24.36
C PRO A 102 -49.79 20.61 -23.53
N TRP A 103 -50.95 20.42 -24.18
CA TRP A 103 -52.21 20.17 -23.46
C TRP A 103 -52.31 18.75 -22.88
N ILE A 104 -51.90 17.72 -23.63
CA ILE A 104 -52.12 16.31 -23.25
C ILE A 104 -50.90 15.72 -22.53
N ASP A 105 -49.67 15.91 -23.04
CA ASP A 105 -48.45 15.30 -22.49
C ASP A 105 -48.04 15.85 -21.11
N VAL A 106 -48.19 15.02 -20.07
CA VAL A 106 -47.80 15.32 -18.69
C VAL A 106 -46.30 15.60 -18.55
N LYS A 107 -45.44 14.84 -19.25
CA LYS A 107 -43.97 14.99 -19.17
C LYS A 107 -43.51 16.21 -19.95
N GLY A 108 -44.12 16.46 -21.11
CA GLY A 108 -43.94 17.68 -21.90
C GLY A 108 -44.31 18.93 -21.11
N ARG A 109 -45.42 18.93 -20.37
CA ARG A 109 -45.78 20.04 -19.47
C ARG A 109 -44.73 20.30 -18.40
N ALA A 110 -44.29 19.27 -17.67
CA ALA A 110 -43.29 19.44 -16.61
C ALA A 110 -41.97 20.01 -17.15
N LYS A 111 -41.53 19.55 -18.33
CA LYS A 111 -40.35 20.09 -19.04
C LYS A 111 -40.54 21.51 -19.52
N TRP A 112 -41.73 21.85 -20.02
CA TRP A 112 -42.09 23.20 -20.44
C TRP A 112 -42.10 24.16 -19.24
N ASP A 113 -42.72 23.76 -18.12
CA ASP A 113 -42.78 24.55 -16.89
C ASP A 113 -41.38 24.79 -16.29
N ALA A 114 -40.50 23.79 -16.33
CA ALA A 114 -39.12 23.94 -15.87
C ALA A 114 -38.27 24.89 -16.74
N TRP A 115 -38.61 25.05 -18.03
CA TRP A 115 -37.96 26.00 -18.93
C TRP A 115 -38.59 27.41 -18.83
N GLU A 116 -39.92 27.52 -18.85
CA GLU A 116 -40.64 28.79 -18.67
C GLU A 116 -40.28 29.47 -17.34
N GLY A 117 -40.10 28.69 -16.27
CA GLY A 117 -39.67 29.19 -14.96
C GLY A 117 -38.26 29.79 -14.91
N ARG A 118 -37.50 29.79 -16.02
CA ARG A 118 -36.18 30.43 -16.17
C ARG A 118 -36.18 31.61 -17.15
N LYS A 119 -37.36 32.04 -17.63
CA LYS A 119 -37.51 33.17 -18.56
C LYS A 119 -36.87 34.45 -18.03
N GLY A 120 -36.15 35.17 -18.88
CA GLY A 120 -35.38 36.36 -18.54
C GLY A 120 -33.99 36.09 -17.92
N MET A 121 -33.65 34.84 -17.61
CA MET A 121 -32.29 34.46 -17.19
C MET A 121 -31.33 34.50 -18.39
N SER A 122 -30.16 35.10 -18.22
CA SER A 122 -29.15 35.17 -19.29
C SER A 122 -28.58 33.79 -19.63
N ALA A 123 -28.17 33.58 -20.88
CA ALA A 123 -27.61 32.31 -21.33
C ALA A 123 -26.37 31.91 -20.52
N ASP A 124 -25.50 32.86 -20.17
CA ASP A 124 -24.26 32.57 -19.43
C ASP A 124 -24.51 32.29 -17.94
N GLU A 125 -25.51 32.93 -17.33
CA GLU A 125 -25.98 32.57 -15.98
C GLU A 125 -26.60 31.17 -15.96
N ALA A 126 -27.42 30.84 -16.96
CA ALA A 126 -27.99 29.50 -17.13
C ALA A 126 -26.91 28.43 -17.31
N LYS A 127 -25.85 28.71 -18.10
CA LYS A 127 -24.67 27.84 -18.22
C LYS A 127 -23.97 27.64 -16.87
N ARG A 128 -23.73 28.72 -16.12
CA ARG A 128 -23.04 28.66 -14.82
C ARG A 128 -23.81 27.80 -13.80
N LEU A 129 -25.11 28.06 -13.67
CA LEU A 129 -26.00 27.28 -12.78
C LEU A 129 -26.14 25.82 -13.25
N TYR A 130 -26.13 25.56 -14.56
CA TYR A 130 -26.12 24.20 -15.08
C TYR A 130 -24.84 23.44 -14.70
N VAL A 131 -23.67 24.07 -14.80
CA VAL A 131 -22.39 23.48 -14.35
C VAL A 131 -22.43 23.22 -12.84
N GLU A 132 -22.86 24.20 -12.04
CA GLU A 132 -22.99 24.04 -10.57
C GLU A 132 -23.91 22.86 -10.21
N GLY A 133 -25.09 22.76 -10.83
CA GLY A 133 -26.04 21.66 -10.63
C GLY A 133 -25.52 20.29 -11.12
N ALA A 134 -24.86 20.25 -12.29
CA ALA A 134 -24.26 19.03 -12.82
C ALA A 134 -23.11 18.51 -11.95
N MET A 135 -22.33 19.42 -11.34
CA MET A 135 -21.29 19.08 -10.37
C MET A 135 -21.86 18.63 -9.01
N TRP A 136 -23.06 19.07 -8.64
CA TRP A 136 -23.73 18.63 -7.40
C TRP A 136 -24.00 17.11 -7.41
N GLY A 137 -24.40 16.55 -8.56
CA GLY A 137 -24.53 15.11 -8.77
C GLY A 137 -23.21 14.31 -8.69
N THR A 138 -22.06 14.97 -8.58
CA THR A 138 -20.74 14.33 -8.40
C THR A 138 -20.08 14.61 -7.05
N MET A 139 -20.63 15.48 -6.19
CA MET A 139 -20.05 15.83 -4.89
C MET A 139 -21.01 15.61 -3.72
N SER A 140 -20.94 14.42 -3.12
CA SER A 140 -21.60 14.11 -1.84
C SER A 140 -20.67 13.35 -0.89
N LYS A 141 -19.81 14.11 -0.18
CA LYS A 141 -19.35 13.89 1.22
C LYS A 141 -18.20 14.83 1.65
N VAL A 142 -18.46 16.14 1.70
CA VAL A 142 -17.95 17.04 2.77
C VAL A 142 -19.09 18.01 3.08
N SER A 143 -19.35 18.25 4.37
CA SER A 143 -20.47 19.07 4.83
C SER A 143 -20.02 20.42 5.38
N VAL A 144 -20.94 21.40 5.39
CA VAL A 144 -20.90 22.66 6.15
C VAL A 144 -19.87 23.70 5.69
N LEU A 145 -20.33 24.70 4.91
CA LEU A 145 -20.02 26.13 5.16
C LEU A 145 -20.90 27.18 4.44
N SER A 146 -22.13 26.86 4.01
CA SER A 146 -23.03 27.87 3.38
C SER A 146 -24.50 27.89 3.85
N LYS A 147 -24.95 26.98 4.73
CA LYS A 147 -26.33 26.94 5.26
C LYS A 147 -26.44 27.06 6.78
N ALA A 148 -25.54 27.83 7.40
CA ALA A 148 -25.53 28.09 8.84
C ALA A 148 -26.25 29.39 9.27
N LEU A 149 -26.86 30.13 8.34
CA LEU A 149 -27.52 31.42 8.63
C LEU A 149 -29.03 31.33 8.93
N LEU A 150 -29.68 30.18 8.71
CA LEU A 150 -31.09 29.97 9.04
C LEU A 150 -31.29 28.59 9.71
N ARG A 151 -31.58 28.62 11.02
CA ARG A 151 -31.99 27.49 11.87
C ARG A 151 -33.51 27.18 11.67
N PRO A 152 -34.16 26.22 12.38
CA PRO A 152 -33.66 25.08 13.19
C PRO A 152 -34.35 23.72 12.88
N ASN A 153 -33.94 22.70 13.64
CA ASN A 153 -34.67 21.47 14.02
C ASN A 153 -34.64 20.21 13.13
N TRP A 154 -34.67 19.08 13.84
CA TRP A 154 -35.00 17.69 13.45
C TRP A 154 -33.93 16.77 12.80
N VAL A 155 -33.37 15.94 13.68
CA VAL A 155 -32.96 14.52 13.48
C VAL A 155 -34.27 13.67 13.38
N PRO A 156 -34.35 12.42 12.84
CA PRO A 156 -33.26 11.43 12.72
C PRO A 156 -33.31 10.37 11.57
N SER A 157 -32.41 9.38 11.69
CA SER A 157 -32.57 7.94 11.36
C SER A 157 -32.54 7.40 9.92
N ALA A 158 -31.40 6.73 9.63
CA ALA A 158 -31.29 5.33 9.18
C ALA A 158 -32.22 4.74 8.11
N MET A 159 -31.66 4.43 6.93
CA MET A 159 -31.56 3.09 6.29
C MET A 159 -30.73 3.27 4.98
N CYS A 160 -29.58 2.60 4.80
CA CYS A 160 -29.37 1.21 4.36
C CYS A 160 -29.50 1.01 2.83
N LEU A 161 -28.88 -0.05 2.31
CA LEU A 161 -28.73 -0.47 0.89
C LEU A 161 -27.63 0.26 0.08
N SER A 162 -26.83 -0.37 -0.79
CA SER A 162 -26.13 -1.68 -0.84
C SER A 162 -25.62 -1.93 -2.27
N SER A 163 -24.31 -2.18 -2.47
CA SER A 163 -23.69 -2.84 -3.67
C SER A 163 -23.89 -2.17 -5.06
N ARG A 164 -23.04 -2.25 -6.08
CA ARG A 164 -21.66 -2.77 -6.35
C ARG A 164 -21.22 -2.11 -7.70
N SER A 165 -19.96 -2.12 -8.18
CA SER A 165 -18.70 -2.72 -7.71
C SER A 165 -17.47 -2.00 -8.32
N SER A 166 -16.31 -2.18 -7.67
CA SER A 166 -14.95 -2.22 -8.23
C SER A 166 -14.50 -1.16 -9.27
N LYS A 167 -14.17 0.03 -8.78
CA LYS A 167 -12.82 0.59 -8.98
C LYS A 167 -12.28 0.91 -7.60
N THR A 168 -11.15 0.32 -7.20
CA THR A 168 -10.56 0.51 -5.87
C THR A 168 -10.18 1.97 -5.64
N THR A 169 -11.06 2.67 -4.95
CA THR A 169 -10.82 4.01 -4.43
C THR A 169 -10.05 3.93 -3.12
N PRO A 170 -9.39 5.02 -2.66
CA PRO A 170 -8.83 5.07 -1.31
C PRO A 170 -9.86 4.76 -0.20
N SER A 171 -11.15 5.06 -0.44
CA SER A 171 -12.25 4.67 0.45
C SER A 171 -12.50 3.17 0.53
N ASP A 172 -12.21 2.40 -0.53
CA ASP A 172 -12.32 0.93 -0.49
C ASP A 172 -11.22 0.31 0.38
N LEU A 173 -9.99 0.84 0.31
CA LEU A 173 -8.88 0.38 1.15
C LEU A 173 -9.16 0.62 2.64
N SER A 174 -9.65 1.81 3.01
CA SER A 174 -10.05 2.09 4.40
C SER A 174 -11.21 1.20 4.87
N ALA A 175 -12.15 0.88 3.98
CA ALA A 175 -13.24 -0.03 4.29
C ALA A 175 -12.76 -1.47 4.48
N TRP A 176 -11.81 -1.96 3.68
CA TRP A 176 -11.25 -3.30 3.85
C TRP A 176 -10.33 -3.41 5.06
N GLU A 177 -9.57 -2.36 5.39
CA GLU A 177 -8.80 -2.27 6.63
C GLU A 177 -9.73 -2.35 7.86
N ALA A 178 -10.79 -1.56 7.89
CA ALA A 178 -11.78 -1.61 8.97
C ALA A 178 -12.53 -2.95 9.09
N ASN A 179 -12.60 -3.75 8.02
CA ASN A 179 -13.23 -5.07 8.00
C ASN A 179 -12.23 -6.24 8.10
N TYR A 180 -10.92 -5.98 8.12
CA TYR A 180 -9.90 -7.01 8.17
C TYR A 180 -9.89 -7.72 9.53
N SER A 181 -9.73 -9.05 9.50
CA SER A 181 -9.55 -9.86 10.69
C SER A 181 -8.56 -10.98 10.39
N ALA A 182 -7.49 -11.08 11.17
CA ALA A 182 -6.50 -12.13 11.02
C ALA A 182 -7.12 -13.53 11.19
N THR A 183 -8.06 -13.69 12.13
CA THR A 183 -8.81 -14.93 12.34
C THR A 183 -9.62 -15.33 11.11
N LYS A 184 -10.40 -14.40 10.54
CA LYS A 184 -11.18 -14.67 9.31
C LYS A 184 -10.28 -14.96 8.12
N ALA A 185 -9.15 -14.27 7.99
CA ALA A 185 -8.16 -14.52 6.95
C ALA A 185 -7.55 -15.93 7.09
N ARG A 186 -7.15 -16.31 8.32
CA ARG A 186 -6.66 -17.66 8.64
C ARG A 186 -7.68 -18.74 8.28
N GLU A 187 -8.93 -18.61 8.73
CA GLU A 187 -10.03 -19.53 8.41
C GLU A 187 -10.32 -19.62 6.91
N PHE A 188 -10.18 -18.51 6.18
CA PHE A 188 -10.33 -18.48 4.73
C PHE A 188 -9.17 -19.20 4.03
N PHE A 189 -7.92 -18.87 4.37
CA PHE A 189 -6.75 -19.45 3.71
C PHE A 189 -6.52 -20.93 4.06
N ALA A 190 -6.88 -21.38 5.26
CA ALA A 190 -6.81 -22.80 5.66
C ALA A 190 -7.56 -23.76 4.71
N LYS A 191 -8.57 -23.26 3.98
CA LYS A 191 -9.37 -24.04 3.01
C LYS A 191 -8.63 -24.36 1.71
N PHE A 192 -7.54 -23.65 1.41
CA PHE A 192 -6.73 -23.88 0.22
C PHE A 192 -5.53 -24.75 0.58
N ASP A 193 -5.74 -26.06 0.53
CA ASP A 193 -4.70 -27.06 0.75
C ASP A 193 -4.30 -27.78 -0.56
N SER A 194 -3.26 -28.61 -0.51
CA SER A 194 -2.91 -29.57 -1.56
C SER A 194 -2.33 -30.84 -0.91
N PRO A 195 -2.62 -32.05 -1.43
CA PRO A 195 -2.13 -33.28 -0.82
C PRO A 195 -0.61 -33.29 -0.63
N GLY A 196 -0.17 -33.58 0.60
CA GLY A 196 1.25 -33.58 1.00
C GLY A 196 1.86 -32.19 1.25
N ALA A 197 1.19 -31.09 0.89
CA ALA A 197 1.69 -29.74 1.09
C ALA A 197 1.70 -29.36 2.57
N GLN A 198 2.85 -28.91 3.08
CA GLN A 198 3.03 -28.58 4.48
C GLN A 198 4.24 -27.66 4.74
N VAL A 199 4.22 -26.94 5.85
CA VAL A 199 5.40 -26.32 6.46
C VAL A 199 5.71 -27.08 7.76
N ARG A 200 6.94 -27.59 7.87
CA ARG A 200 7.44 -28.27 9.08
C ARG A 200 8.42 -27.37 9.83
N PHE A 201 8.40 -27.45 11.16
CA PHE A 201 9.38 -26.82 12.03
C PHE A 201 10.04 -27.86 12.94
N SER A 202 11.36 -27.78 13.06
CA SER A 202 12.15 -28.53 14.02
C SER A 202 13.18 -27.61 14.68
N LYS A 203 13.52 -27.86 15.95
CA LYS A 203 14.45 -27.03 16.71
C LYS A 203 15.29 -27.86 17.67
N ASP A 204 16.57 -27.52 17.75
CA ASP A 204 17.47 -28.00 18.80
C ASP A 204 17.70 -26.89 19.83
N ASN A 205 17.26 -27.15 21.07
CA ASN A 205 17.42 -26.22 22.18
C ASN A 205 18.87 -26.11 22.69
N THR A 206 19.75 -27.05 22.34
CA THR A 206 21.17 -27.09 22.74
C THR A 206 22.01 -26.17 21.85
N SER A 207 21.98 -26.39 20.53
CA SER A 207 22.65 -25.50 19.58
C SER A 207 21.94 -24.17 19.39
N GLY A 208 20.63 -24.10 19.63
CA GLY A 208 19.80 -22.93 19.32
C GLY A 208 19.51 -22.78 17.82
N ILE A 209 19.64 -23.85 17.03
CA ILE A 209 19.36 -23.88 15.59
C ILE A 209 17.99 -24.54 15.35
N GLY A 210 17.19 -23.91 14.48
CA GLY A 210 15.91 -24.45 14.02
C GLY A 210 15.81 -24.45 12.51
N HIS A 211 14.89 -25.26 11.97
CA HIS A 211 14.66 -25.40 10.53
C HIS A 211 13.17 -25.26 10.23
N ILE A 212 12.82 -24.30 9.37
CA ILE A 212 11.51 -24.19 8.73
C ILE A 212 11.65 -24.78 7.33
N VAL A 213 10.93 -25.86 7.05
CA VAL A 213 10.97 -26.58 5.77
C VAL A 213 9.62 -26.49 5.09
N PHE A 214 9.57 -25.78 3.97
CA PHE A 214 8.41 -25.76 3.07
C PHE A 214 8.47 -26.97 2.15
N ASP A 215 7.39 -27.76 2.12
CA ASP A 215 7.31 -28.99 1.34
C ASP A 215 5.98 -29.02 0.57
N ASN A 216 6.05 -28.79 -0.72
CA ASN A 216 4.99 -28.99 -1.70
C ASN A 216 5.65 -29.34 -3.03
N GLU A 217 6.18 -30.56 -3.11
CA GLU A 217 6.88 -31.11 -4.29
C GLU A 217 6.11 -30.86 -5.60
N SER A 218 4.80 -31.11 -5.61
CA SER A 218 3.93 -30.92 -6.78
C SER A 218 3.94 -29.50 -7.35
N GLY A 219 4.25 -28.52 -6.50
CA GLY A 219 4.28 -27.10 -6.83
C GLY A 219 5.65 -26.46 -6.65
N LYS A 220 6.77 -27.20 -6.58
CA LYS A 220 8.12 -26.66 -6.28
C LYS A 220 8.11 -25.75 -5.03
N ASN A 221 7.47 -26.25 -3.97
CA ASN A 221 7.27 -25.57 -2.69
C ASN A 221 6.46 -24.26 -2.80
N ALA A 222 5.56 -24.16 -3.78
CA ALA A 222 4.56 -23.10 -3.84
C ALA A 222 3.66 -23.12 -2.59
N LEU A 223 3.44 -21.94 -2.01
CA LEU A 223 2.69 -21.79 -0.76
C LEU A 223 1.19 -21.88 -1.01
N THR A 224 0.56 -22.92 -0.45
CA THR A 224 -0.89 -23.02 -0.32
C THR A 224 -1.39 -22.13 0.81
N GLY A 225 -2.70 -21.91 0.90
CA GLY A 225 -3.27 -21.11 2.00
C GLY A 225 -3.13 -21.81 3.35
N ARG A 226 -3.16 -23.15 3.39
CA ARG A 226 -2.83 -23.92 4.61
C ARG A 226 -1.37 -23.78 5.01
N MET A 227 -0.45 -23.67 4.04
CA MET A 227 0.96 -23.38 4.34
C MET A 227 1.16 -21.98 4.93
N PHE A 228 0.30 -20.99 4.61
CA PHE A 228 0.31 -19.70 5.32
C PHE A 228 -0.06 -19.87 6.80
N THR A 229 -1.12 -20.64 7.13
CA THR A 229 -1.53 -20.82 8.54
C THR A 229 -0.51 -21.60 9.34
N GLN A 230 0.12 -22.62 8.74
CA GLN A 230 1.25 -23.33 9.36
C GLN A 230 2.45 -22.42 9.60
N LEU A 231 2.79 -21.54 8.65
CA LEU A 231 3.87 -20.57 8.84
C LEU A 231 3.53 -19.55 9.95
N GLU A 232 2.27 -19.11 10.07
CA GLU A 232 1.82 -18.28 11.19
C GLU A 232 2.06 -18.97 12.54
N ASP A 233 1.68 -20.24 12.66
CA ASP A 233 1.85 -21.03 13.89
C ASP A 233 3.33 -21.15 14.28
N ILE A 234 4.17 -21.48 13.30
CA ILE A 234 5.63 -21.60 13.45
C ILE A 234 6.26 -20.26 13.85
N VAL A 235 5.81 -19.14 13.26
CA VAL A 235 6.31 -17.80 13.61
C VAL A 235 5.92 -17.41 15.03
N ASN A 236 4.70 -17.71 15.46
CA ASN A 236 4.29 -17.52 16.86
C ASN A 236 5.13 -18.40 17.82
N GLU A 237 5.49 -19.61 17.41
CA GLU A 237 6.37 -20.50 18.19
C GLU A 237 7.81 -19.95 18.29
N LEU A 238 8.34 -19.33 17.22
CA LEU A 238 9.65 -18.67 17.23
C LEU A 238 9.70 -17.48 18.19
N GLU A 239 8.64 -16.68 18.30
CA GLU A 239 8.55 -15.57 19.28
C GLU A 239 8.63 -16.09 20.74
N ALA A 240 8.12 -17.30 21.00
CA ALA A 240 8.21 -17.95 22.30
C ALA A 240 9.56 -18.63 22.58
N TRP A 241 10.35 -18.96 21.55
CA TRP A 241 11.53 -19.81 21.66
C TRP A 241 12.73 -19.10 22.31
N LYS A 242 12.96 -19.33 23.61
CA LYS A 242 13.96 -18.59 24.41
C LYS A 242 15.43 -18.96 24.15
N THR A 243 15.73 -20.16 23.64
CA THR A 243 17.10 -20.58 23.29
C THR A 243 17.46 -20.39 21.82
N GLY A 244 16.49 -19.98 20.98
CA GLY A 244 16.70 -19.79 19.55
C GLY A 244 17.74 -18.71 19.24
N ARG A 245 18.70 -19.06 18.38
CA ARG A 245 19.74 -18.17 17.82
C ARG A 245 19.49 -17.91 16.36
N VAL A 246 19.34 -19.01 15.60
CA VAL A 246 19.19 -19.00 14.15
C VAL A 246 18.06 -19.94 13.77
N VAL A 247 17.22 -19.50 12.84
CA VAL A 247 16.26 -20.37 12.14
C VAL A 247 16.57 -20.36 10.65
N ILE A 248 16.83 -21.54 10.11
CA ILE A 248 17.10 -21.80 8.71
C ILE A 248 15.77 -22.02 8.02
N VAL A 249 15.43 -21.13 7.09
CA VAL A 249 14.24 -21.17 6.26
C VAL A 249 14.66 -21.78 4.92
N GLN A 250 14.03 -22.89 4.51
CA GLN A 250 14.38 -23.62 3.29
C GLN A 250 13.18 -24.37 2.68
N GLY A 251 13.32 -24.78 1.42
CA GLY A 251 12.38 -25.69 0.76
C GLY A 251 12.92 -27.12 0.72
N ALA A 252 12.02 -28.10 0.67
CA ALA A 252 12.36 -29.50 0.44
C ALA A 252 12.74 -29.76 -1.03
N LYS A 253 13.52 -30.82 -1.29
CA LYS A 253 13.73 -31.39 -2.64
C LYS A 253 14.27 -30.40 -3.70
N GLY A 254 15.29 -29.61 -3.36
CA GLY A 254 16.08 -28.87 -4.37
C GLY A 254 15.44 -27.61 -4.96
N SER A 255 14.44 -27.02 -4.31
CA SER A 255 13.94 -25.68 -4.63
C SER A 255 13.42 -24.98 -3.39
N PHE A 256 13.69 -23.69 -3.24
CA PHE A 256 13.28 -22.93 -2.07
C PHE A 256 11.75 -22.73 -2.00
N CYS A 257 11.19 -21.98 -2.96
CA CYS A 257 9.76 -21.69 -3.07
C CYS A 257 9.48 -20.98 -4.41
N SER A 258 8.57 -21.51 -5.23
CA SER A 258 8.21 -20.87 -6.51
C SER A 258 7.12 -19.78 -6.42
N GLY A 259 6.72 -19.35 -5.22
CA GLY A 259 5.69 -18.34 -5.01
C GLY A 259 4.45 -18.88 -4.28
N GLY A 260 3.30 -18.22 -4.43
CA GLY A 260 2.03 -18.76 -3.95
C GLY A 260 1.38 -19.69 -4.97
N ASP A 261 0.61 -20.68 -4.51
CA ASP A 261 0.02 -21.72 -5.36
C ASP A 261 -0.99 -21.14 -6.36
N LEU A 262 -0.74 -21.36 -7.66
CA LEU A 262 -1.59 -20.82 -8.73
C LEU A 262 -3.03 -21.33 -8.70
N ARG A 263 -3.30 -22.50 -8.10
CA ARG A 263 -4.67 -23.04 -7.92
C ARG A 263 -5.43 -22.25 -6.86
N MET A 264 -4.74 -21.79 -5.82
CA MET A 264 -5.29 -20.82 -4.86
C MET A 264 -5.46 -19.46 -5.51
N MET A 265 -4.41 -18.92 -6.16
CA MET A 265 -4.42 -17.57 -6.76
C MET A 265 -5.59 -17.35 -7.71
N LYS A 266 -5.92 -18.35 -8.56
CA LYS A 266 -7.08 -18.31 -9.46
C LYS A 266 -8.42 -18.20 -8.72
N LYS A 267 -8.55 -18.80 -7.54
CA LYS A 267 -9.78 -18.77 -6.72
C LYS A 267 -9.93 -17.47 -5.92
N VAL A 268 -8.83 -16.80 -5.59
CA VAL A 268 -8.78 -15.53 -4.83
C VAL A 268 -8.52 -14.32 -5.72
N ALA A 269 -8.74 -14.45 -7.03
CA ALA A 269 -8.43 -13.44 -8.05
C ALA A 269 -9.43 -12.25 -8.07
N ASN A 270 -9.64 -11.62 -6.92
CA ASN A 270 -10.39 -10.37 -6.80
C ASN A 270 -9.72 -9.41 -5.80
N PRO A 271 -10.01 -8.09 -5.86
CA PRO A 271 -9.31 -7.11 -5.04
C PRO A 271 -9.46 -7.27 -3.52
N VAL A 272 -10.60 -7.80 -3.04
CA VAL A 272 -10.86 -7.96 -1.59
C VAL A 272 -10.01 -9.10 -1.02
N ASP A 273 -10.03 -10.26 -1.68
CA ASP A 273 -9.22 -11.41 -1.24
C ASP A 273 -7.73 -11.18 -1.48
N GLY A 274 -7.36 -10.43 -2.54
CA GLY A 274 -6.00 -9.97 -2.77
C GLY A 274 -5.49 -9.05 -1.65
N TYR A 275 -6.32 -8.12 -1.17
CA TYR A 275 -6.02 -7.30 0.01
C TYR A 275 -5.90 -8.15 1.29
N MET A 276 -6.82 -9.09 1.50
CA MET A 276 -6.79 -9.99 2.65
C MET A 276 -5.52 -10.87 2.65
N MET A 277 -5.10 -11.37 1.49
CA MET A 277 -3.84 -12.11 1.30
C MET A 277 -2.62 -11.22 1.58
N ASN A 278 -2.60 -10.00 1.06
CA ASN A 278 -1.55 -9.00 1.31
C ASN A 278 -1.39 -8.73 2.81
N ARG A 279 -2.47 -8.42 3.53
CA ARG A 279 -2.42 -8.13 4.96
C ARG A 279 -2.07 -9.35 5.81
N TYR A 280 -2.56 -10.53 5.45
CA TYR A 280 -2.31 -11.76 6.20
C TYR A 280 -0.87 -12.26 5.99
N MET A 281 -0.47 -12.56 4.75
CA MET A 281 0.86 -13.09 4.46
C MET A 281 1.96 -12.03 4.70
N GLY A 282 1.70 -10.76 4.37
CA GLY A 282 2.60 -9.66 4.72
C GLY A 282 2.71 -9.43 6.23
N GLY A 283 1.66 -9.74 7.00
CA GLY A 283 1.70 -9.77 8.46
C GLY A 283 2.59 -10.88 9.01
N ILE A 284 2.47 -12.10 8.47
CA ILE A 284 3.30 -13.26 8.84
C ILE A 284 4.77 -13.00 8.52
N LEU A 285 5.09 -12.49 7.32
CA LEU A 285 6.47 -12.16 6.95
C LEU A 285 7.04 -10.98 7.75
N ARG A 286 6.20 -10.04 8.19
CA ARG A 286 6.60 -8.98 9.12
C ARG A 286 6.93 -9.55 10.50
N LYS A 287 6.09 -10.43 11.06
CA LYS A 287 6.38 -11.12 12.32
C LYS A 287 7.69 -11.93 12.25
N LEU A 288 7.88 -12.72 11.19
CA LEU A 288 9.11 -13.49 10.97
C LEU A 288 10.36 -12.60 11.03
N ARG A 289 10.32 -11.43 10.35
CA ARG A 289 11.36 -10.39 10.43
C ARG A 289 11.51 -9.80 11.83
N SER A 290 10.43 -9.63 12.58
CA SER A 290 10.43 -8.99 13.91
C SER A 290 10.74 -9.93 15.09
N THR A 291 10.94 -11.23 14.87
CA THR A 291 11.37 -12.17 15.93
C THR A 291 12.75 -11.80 16.50
N GLU A 292 13.08 -12.26 17.72
CA GLU A 292 14.45 -12.13 18.26
C GLU A 292 15.46 -13.13 17.66
N VAL A 293 14.99 -14.11 16.88
CA VAL A 293 15.81 -15.16 16.26
C VAL A 293 16.32 -14.66 14.90
N ILE A 294 17.59 -14.90 14.58
CA ILE A 294 18.12 -14.55 13.26
C ILE A 294 17.58 -15.54 12.22
N THR A 295 16.96 -15.00 11.17
CA THR A 295 16.32 -15.79 10.11
C THR A 295 17.24 -15.86 8.89
N VAL A 296 17.53 -17.07 8.42
CA VAL A 296 18.43 -17.33 7.29
C VAL A 296 17.68 -18.07 6.20
N ALA A 297 17.49 -17.45 5.03
CA ALA A 297 17.01 -18.16 3.86
C ALA A 297 18.17 -18.96 3.23
N ARG A 298 18.10 -20.30 3.32
CA ARG A 298 18.97 -21.25 2.61
C ARG A 298 18.28 -21.59 1.29
N VAL A 299 18.69 -20.92 0.23
CA VAL A 299 18.02 -20.95 -1.08
C VAL A 299 18.76 -21.90 -2.02
N GLU A 300 18.16 -23.06 -2.29
CA GLU A 300 18.49 -23.92 -3.43
C GLU A 300 17.48 -23.71 -4.56
N GLY A 301 17.88 -23.99 -5.81
CA GLY A 301 16.99 -23.98 -6.96
C GLY A 301 16.19 -22.66 -7.06
N TYR A 302 14.87 -22.75 -7.13
CA TYR A 302 14.02 -21.56 -7.37
C TYR A 302 13.50 -20.89 -6.10
N ALA A 303 13.80 -19.60 -5.94
CA ALA A 303 13.08 -18.65 -5.08
C ALA A 303 12.40 -17.59 -5.95
N LEU A 304 11.14 -17.79 -6.33
CA LEU A 304 10.45 -16.94 -7.32
C LEU A 304 9.19 -16.28 -6.76
N GLY A 305 8.95 -15.03 -7.17
CA GLY A 305 7.76 -14.27 -6.83
C GLY A 305 7.60 -14.13 -5.31
N GLY A 306 6.51 -14.68 -4.76
CA GLY A 306 6.31 -14.75 -3.31
C GLY A 306 7.42 -15.51 -2.56
N GLY A 307 8.11 -16.45 -3.21
CA GLY A 307 9.28 -17.12 -2.65
C GLY A 307 10.49 -16.18 -2.54
N SER A 308 10.66 -15.24 -3.46
CA SER A 308 11.65 -14.16 -3.30
C SER A 308 11.28 -13.20 -2.17
N GLU A 309 9.98 -12.94 -1.97
CA GLU A 309 9.50 -12.16 -0.81
C GLU A 309 9.78 -12.89 0.50
N LEU A 310 9.50 -14.18 0.60
CA LEU A 310 9.86 -15.01 1.77
C LEU A 310 11.38 -14.99 2.06
N ALA A 311 12.22 -15.13 1.03
CA ALA A 311 13.68 -15.03 1.19
C ALA A 311 14.14 -13.64 1.64
N MET A 312 13.45 -12.58 1.22
CA MET A 312 13.75 -11.18 1.59
C MET A 312 13.08 -10.71 2.90
N ALA A 313 12.14 -11.49 3.43
CA ALA A 313 11.66 -11.39 4.80
C ALA A 313 12.70 -11.90 5.82
N CYS A 314 13.47 -12.93 5.45
CA CYS A 314 14.59 -13.42 6.25
C CYS A 314 15.70 -12.35 6.38
N ASP A 315 16.43 -12.32 7.49
CA ASP A 315 17.53 -11.37 7.70
C ASP A 315 18.60 -11.55 6.64
N LEU A 316 19.13 -12.77 6.57
CA LEU A 316 20.24 -13.17 5.74
C LEU A 316 19.77 -14.14 4.64
N ARG A 317 20.48 -14.15 3.52
CA ARG A 317 20.27 -15.07 2.39
C ARG A 317 21.58 -15.76 2.06
N ALA A 318 21.58 -17.09 2.11
CA ALA A 318 22.62 -17.94 1.56
C ALA A 318 22.03 -18.61 0.31
N LEU A 319 22.65 -18.41 -0.84
CA LEU A 319 22.21 -19.02 -2.09
C LEU A 319 23.16 -20.14 -2.46
N HIS A 320 22.64 -21.33 -2.73
CA HIS A 320 23.42 -22.39 -3.34
C HIS A 320 23.83 -21.96 -4.76
N GLU A 321 24.92 -22.46 -5.31
CA GLU A 321 25.41 -22.06 -6.65
C GLU A 321 24.36 -22.27 -7.77
N ASN A 322 23.51 -23.30 -7.66
CA ASN A 322 22.42 -23.57 -8.61
C ASN A 322 21.21 -22.64 -8.44
N ALA A 323 21.21 -21.74 -7.45
CA ALA A 323 20.04 -20.96 -7.08
C ALA A 323 19.67 -19.88 -8.12
N LYS A 324 18.37 -19.64 -8.21
CA LYS A 324 17.71 -18.68 -9.09
C LYS A 324 16.69 -17.88 -8.30
N ILE A 325 16.89 -16.57 -8.17
CA ILE A 325 16.02 -15.67 -7.40
C ILE A 325 15.43 -14.56 -8.29
N GLY A 326 14.13 -14.29 -8.22
CA GLY A 326 13.50 -13.29 -9.10
C GLY A 326 12.03 -12.97 -8.83
N TYR A 327 11.67 -11.71 -8.98
CA TYR A 327 10.33 -11.17 -8.69
C TYR A 327 9.41 -11.23 -9.91
N VAL A 328 8.95 -12.45 -10.24
CA VAL A 328 8.22 -12.73 -11.49
C VAL A 328 6.75 -12.29 -11.51
N GLN A 329 6.25 -11.57 -10.50
CA GLN A 329 4.84 -11.16 -10.39
C GLN A 329 4.36 -10.34 -11.61
N SER A 330 5.23 -9.52 -12.22
CA SER A 330 4.88 -8.70 -13.39
C SER A 330 4.41 -9.53 -14.59
N LYS A 331 4.90 -10.78 -14.72
CA LYS A 331 4.52 -11.73 -15.78
C LYS A 331 3.07 -12.22 -15.68
N ILE A 332 2.41 -11.95 -14.54
CA ILE A 332 0.97 -12.19 -14.33
C ILE A 332 0.20 -10.89 -14.01
N ALA A 333 0.75 -9.73 -14.41
CA ALA A 333 0.18 -8.39 -14.21
C ALA A 333 -0.10 -8.01 -12.73
N VAL A 334 0.73 -8.50 -11.80
CA VAL A 334 0.64 -8.22 -10.36
C VAL A 334 2.00 -7.69 -9.86
N THR A 335 2.01 -6.91 -8.77
CA THR A 335 3.24 -6.45 -8.09
C THR A 335 3.58 -7.35 -6.89
N PRO A 336 4.82 -7.30 -6.36
CA PRO A 336 5.13 -7.94 -5.08
C PRO A 336 4.20 -7.40 -3.98
N GLY A 337 3.65 -8.31 -3.19
CA GLY A 337 2.44 -8.08 -2.39
C GLY A 337 2.53 -8.55 -0.95
N TRP A 338 3.67 -9.06 -0.48
CA TRP A 338 3.85 -9.54 0.90
C TRP A 338 4.79 -8.63 1.72
N GLY A 339 4.91 -7.36 1.31
CA GLY A 339 5.50 -6.30 2.12
C GLY A 339 7.02 -6.18 2.06
N THR A 340 7.70 -6.84 1.12
CA THR A 340 9.17 -6.86 1.06
C THR A 340 9.79 -5.90 0.04
N ALA A 341 8.97 -5.26 -0.81
CA ALA A 341 9.44 -4.38 -1.87
C ALA A 341 10.33 -3.23 -1.34
N SER A 342 9.91 -2.52 -0.29
CA SER A 342 10.70 -1.44 0.31
C SER A 342 12.10 -1.88 0.76
N ARG A 343 12.25 -3.12 1.23
CA ARG A 343 13.56 -3.68 1.57
C ARG A 343 14.39 -4.00 0.33
N LEU A 344 13.80 -4.54 -0.74
CA LEU A 344 14.51 -4.74 -2.01
C LEU A 344 15.12 -3.42 -2.50
N PHE A 345 14.34 -2.33 -2.50
CA PHE A 345 14.81 -0.99 -2.84
C PHE A 345 15.99 -0.52 -1.96
N LYS A 346 15.97 -0.80 -0.64
CA LYS A 346 17.10 -0.54 0.28
C LYS A 346 18.31 -1.45 0.02
N THR A 347 18.10 -2.72 -0.35
CA THR A 347 19.17 -3.74 -0.46
C THR A 347 19.96 -3.66 -1.76
N VAL A 348 19.30 -3.51 -2.92
CA VAL A 348 19.97 -3.54 -4.24
C VAL A 348 20.05 -2.17 -4.93
N GLY A 349 19.48 -1.13 -4.30
CA GLY A 349 19.36 0.21 -4.88
C GLY A 349 18.13 0.36 -5.78
N ARG A 350 17.73 1.62 -6.04
CA ARG A 350 16.45 1.95 -6.70
C ARG A 350 16.32 1.39 -8.11
N GLU A 351 17.37 1.54 -8.92
CA GLU A 351 17.35 1.22 -10.35
C GLU A 351 17.22 -0.29 -10.57
N ARG A 352 18.12 -1.06 -9.96
CA ARG A 352 18.10 -2.54 -9.99
C ARG A 352 16.80 -3.11 -9.41
N ALA A 353 16.31 -2.55 -8.29
CA ALA A 353 15.04 -2.99 -7.73
C ALA A 353 13.89 -2.76 -8.72
N LEU A 354 13.80 -1.57 -9.33
CA LEU A 354 12.77 -1.27 -10.32
C LEU A 354 12.86 -2.20 -11.55
N GLU A 355 14.06 -2.43 -12.08
CA GLU A 355 14.31 -3.34 -13.20
C GLU A 355 13.87 -4.77 -12.87
N MET A 356 14.33 -5.31 -11.73
CA MET A 356 13.96 -6.66 -11.26
C MET A 356 12.45 -6.83 -11.11
N LEU A 357 11.75 -5.81 -10.58
CA LEU A 357 10.30 -5.86 -10.38
C LEU A 357 9.50 -5.64 -11.68
N ALA A 358 9.98 -4.82 -12.60
CA ALA A 358 9.28 -4.54 -13.85
C ALA A 358 9.45 -5.70 -14.84
N LEU A 359 10.69 -6.10 -15.11
CA LEU A 359 11.01 -7.15 -16.10
C LEU A 359 10.80 -8.57 -15.55
N GLY A 360 10.72 -8.73 -14.23
CA GLY A 360 10.68 -10.05 -13.58
C GLY A 360 11.96 -10.85 -13.86
N THR A 361 13.11 -10.16 -13.79
CA THR A 361 14.45 -10.71 -13.99
C THR A 361 14.74 -11.80 -12.95
N ILE A 362 15.36 -12.89 -13.40
CA ILE A 362 15.77 -14.01 -12.55
C ILE A 362 17.29 -14.05 -12.51
N LEU A 363 17.86 -13.81 -11.34
CA LEU A 363 19.30 -13.76 -11.10
C LEU A 363 19.83 -15.13 -10.67
N THR A 364 21.05 -15.45 -11.09
CA THR A 364 21.91 -16.47 -10.48
C THR A 364 22.29 -16.10 -9.05
N ALA A 365 22.81 -17.08 -8.30
CA ALA A 365 23.44 -16.87 -7.00
C ALA A 365 24.57 -15.81 -7.05
N ASN A 366 25.40 -15.83 -8.10
CA ASN A 366 26.53 -14.91 -8.25
C ASN A 366 26.08 -13.47 -8.57
N GLU A 367 25.14 -13.28 -9.49
CA GLU A 367 24.56 -11.95 -9.77
C GLU A 367 23.87 -11.38 -8.52
N ALA A 368 23.09 -12.21 -7.81
CA ALA A 368 22.47 -11.83 -6.54
C ALA A 368 23.51 -11.45 -5.47
N LYS A 369 24.66 -12.14 -5.42
CA LYS A 369 25.76 -11.79 -4.51
C LYS A 369 26.44 -10.47 -4.90
N GLN A 370 26.68 -10.24 -6.19
CA GLN A 370 27.30 -9.01 -6.71
C GLN A 370 26.48 -7.75 -6.41
N ILE A 371 25.15 -7.83 -6.45
CA ILE A 371 24.26 -6.69 -6.16
C ILE A 371 23.89 -6.54 -4.67
N GLY A 372 24.49 -7.34 -3.77
CA GLY A 372 24.20 -7.30 -2.33
C GLY A 372 22.90 -7.99 -1.89
N LEU A 373 22.19 -8.67 -2.81
CA LEU A 373 20.98 -9.43 -2.49
C LEU A 373 21.29 -10.69 -1.67
N SER A 374 22.46 -11.32 -1.88
CA SER A 374 22.90 -12.51 -1.13
C SER A 374 24.09 -12.24 -0.20
N ASN A 375 24.07 -12.84 0.99
CA ASN A 375 25.15 -12.75 1.97
C ASN A 375 26.30 -13.69 1.62
N ILE A 376 26.01 -14.93 1.20
CA ILE A 376 27.00 -15.90 0.72
C ILE A 376 26.46 -16.68 -0.49
N VAL A 377 27.38 -17.16 -1.33
CA VAL A 377 27.11 -18.27 -2.25
C VAL A 377 27.78 -19.52 -1.67
N PHE A 378 27.11 -20.66 -1.68
CA PHE A 378 27.66 -21.93 -1.20
C PHE A 378 27.54 -23.04 -2.26
N ALA A 379 28.52 -23.95 -2.29
CA ALA A 379 28.58 -25.07 -3.23
C ALA A 379 28.15 -26.41 -2.59
N ASP A 380 28.20 -26.51 -1.26
CA ASP A 380 27.81 -27.72 -0.53
C ASP A 380 27.29 -27.41 0.89
N ASP A 381 26.67 -28.41 1.53
CA ASP A 381 26.14 -28.33 2.88
C ASP A 381 27.22 -28.01 3.93
N LYS A 382 28.44 -28.54 3.75
CA LYS A 382 29.55 -28.31 4.68
C LYS A 382 29.97 -26.84 4.71
N GLN A 383 29.94 -26.15 3.57
CA GLN A 383 30.20 -24.72 3.47
C GLN A 383 29.09 -23.90 4.13
N PHE A 384 27.82 -24.27 3.91
CA PHE A 384 26.67 -23.64 4.57
C PHE A 384 26.72 -23.84 6.09
N ASP A 385 26.91 -25.06 6.57
CA ASP A 385 26.97 -25.41 7.99
C ASP A 385 28.16 -24.74 8.68
N SER A 386 29.32 -24.66 8.01
CA SER A 386 30.49 -23.92 8.53
C SER A 386 30.22 -22.42 8.69
N TRP A 387 29.33 -21.84 7.88
CA TRP A 387 28.86 -20.46 8.06
C TRP A 387 27.84 -20.36 9.21
N ILE A 388 26.85 -21.25 9.29
CA ILE A 388 25.88 -21.28 10.38
C ILE A 388 26.53 -21.50 11.75
N ALA A 389 27.53 -22.38 11.83
CA ALA A 389 28.31 -22.67 13.03
C ALA A 389 29.15 -21.49 13.55
N GLN A 390 29.16 -20.33 12.86
CA GLN A 390 29.74 -19.10 13.41
C GLN A 390 28.77 -18.43 14.40
N PHE A 391 27.46 -18.46 14.13
CA PHE A 391 26.44 -17.86 14.99
C PHE A 391 26.28 -18.58 16.34
N THR A 392 26.59 -19.87 16.42
CA THR A 392 26.56 -20.64 17.67
C THR A 392 27.73 -20.34 18.61
N LYS A 393 28.83 -19.76 18.09
CA LYS A 393 30.02 -19.37 18.86
C LYS A 393 29.87 -18.01 19.57
N ILE A 394 28.86 -17.22 19.19
CA ILE A 394 28.56 -15.91 19.79
C ILE A 394 27.62 -16.09 20.99
N ASP A 395 27.67 -15.18 21.95
CA ASP A 395 26.71 -15.16 23.06
C ASP A 395 25.25 -14.98 22.57
N LEU A 396 24.30 -15.66 23.24
CA LEU A 396 22.88 -15.62 22.86
C LEU A 396 22.26 -14.23 23.04
N GLY A 397 22.60 -13.54 24.13
CA GLY A 397 22.13 -12.17 24.40
C GLY A 397 22.67 -11.20 23.35
N ALA A 398 23.98 -11.24 23.08
CA ALA A 398 24.60 -10.42 22.03
C ALA A 398 23.97 -10.65 20.64
N MET A 399 23.71 -11.90 20.27
CA MET A 399 23.02 -12.27 19.02
C MET A 399 21.61 -11.66 18.91
N ARG A 400 20.80 -11.79 19.97
CA ARG A 400 19.45 -11.21 20.03
C ARG A 400 19.48 -9.68 20.04
N SER A 401 20.44 -9.08 20.70
CA SER A 401 20.66 -7.64 20.69
C SER A 401 20.99 -7.12 19.29
N ALA A 402 21.88 -7.78 18.54
CA ALA A 402 22.16 -7.41 17.14
C ALA A 402 20.89 -7.47 16.26
N LYS A 403 20.03 -8.46 16.48
CA LYS A 403 18.72 -8.57 15.82
C LYS A 403 17.77 -7.42 16.22
N LYS A 404 17.73 -7.03 17.50
CA LYS A 404 16.95 -5.86 17.98
C LYS A 404 17.41 -4.54 17.37
N LEU A 405 18.73 -4.32 17.28
CA LEU A 405 19.29 -3.14 16.58
C LEU A 405 18.80 -3.09 15.13
N ALA A 406 18.89 -4.21 14.40
CA ALA A 406 18.42 -4.28 13.02
C ALA A 406 16.92 -3.95 12.88
N ILE A 407 16.06 -4.44 13.80
CA ILE A 407 14.63 -4.11 13.84
C ILE A 407 14.42 -2.62 14.11
N GLY A 408 15.15 -2.02 15.07
CA GLY A 408 15.09 -0.60 15.38
C GLY A 408 15.47 0.29 14.20
N CYS A 409 16.55 -0.05 13.49
CA CYS A 409 17.01 0.65 12.29
C CYS A 409 16.02 0.52 11.11
N ASP A 410 15.29 -0.59 11.00
CA ASP A 410 14.29 -0.80 9.93
C ASP A 410 13.02 0.06 10.13
N MET A 411 12.79 0.61 11.34
CA MET A 411 11.62 1.45 11.63
C MET A 411 11.64 2.80 10.90
N ASP A 412 10.44 3.27 10.56
CA ASP A 412 10.20 4.62 10.05
C ASP A 412 10.11 5.60 11.24
N ALA A 413 11.29 6.06 11.66
CA ALA A 413 11.52 6.91 12.82
C ALA A 413 12.72 7.83 12.55
N ASP A 414 12.75 8.96 13.25
CA ASP A 414 13.91 9.86 13.32
C ASP A 414 15.17 9.19 13.92
N SER A 415 16.30 9.89 13.86
CA SER A 415 17.58 9.40 14.39
C SER A 415 17.55 9.26 15.91
N GLU A 416 16.97 10.22 16.64
CA GLU A 416 16.92 10.23 18.10
C GLU A 416 16.22 8.98 18.65
N ARG A 417 15.09 8.58 18.06
CA ARG A 417 14.36 7.37 18.45
C ARG A 417 15.11 6.08 18.10
N LYS A 418 15.91 6.07 17.02
CA LYS A 418 16.77 4.94 16.67
C LYS A 418 17.95 4.80 17.62
N GLU A 419 18.61 5.90 17.94
CA GLU A 419 19.69 6.00 18.94
C GLU A 419 19.19 5.64 20.35
N ALA A 420 17.95 5.97 20.70
CA ALA A 420 17.34 5.56 21.97
C ALA A 420 17.22 4.03 22.09
N ILE A 421 16.81 3.35 21.02
CA ILE A 421 16.73 1.88 20.96
C ILE A 421 18.13 1.26 20.99
N GLU A 422 19.09 1.85 20.27
CA GLU A 422 20.48 1.41 20.32
C GLU A 422 21.04 1.50 21.73
N ARG A 423 20.78 2.61 22.44
CA ARG A 423 21.18 2.83 23.83
C ARG A 423 20.54 1.82 24.78
N GLU A 424 19.25 1.55 24.66
CA GLU A 424 18.53 0.55 25.46
C GLU A 424 19.13 -0.85 25.28
N VAL A 425 19.32 -1.27 24.03
CA VAL A 425 19.89 -2.58 23.68
C VAL A 425 21.35 -2.69 24.12
N PHE A 426 22.14 -1.63 23.95
CA PHE A 426 23.54 -1.59 24.38
C PHE A 426 23.66 -1.75 25.90
N VAL A 427 22.93 -0.95 26.69
CA VAL A 427 22.94 -1.00 28.16
C VAL A 427 22.49 -2.38 28.67
N GLY A 428 21.54 -3.03 28.00
CA GLY A 428 21.14 -4.41 28.33
C GLY A 428 22.23 -5.47 28.12
N THR A 429 23.26 -5.19 27.30
CA THR A 429 24.41 -6.08 27.08
C THR A 429 25.65 -5.69 27.88
N TRP A 430 25.86 -4.39 28.11
CA TRP A 430 27.05 -3.86 28.76
C TRP A 430 27.06 -4.18 30.24
N GLY A 431 28.09 -4.91 30.68
CA GLY A 431 28.20 -5.39 32.07
C GLY A 431 27.34 -6.62 32.40
N SER A 432 26.64 -7.20 31.41
CA SER A 432 25.95 -8.49 31.58
C SER A 432 26.90 -9.61 32.04
N PRO A 433 26.40 -10.69 32.66
CA PRO A 433 27.24 -11.83 33.09
C PRO A 433 28.08 -12.42 31.95
N SER A 434 27.53 -12.51 30.74
CA SER A 434 28.26 -12.95 29.53
C SER A 434 29.36 -11.97 29.14
N HIS A 435 29.11 -10.66 29.20
CA HIS A 435 30.11 -9.63 28.90
C HIS A 435 31.27 -9.67 29.90
N LEU A 436 30.98 -9.70 31.21
CA LEU A 436 32.02 -9.78 32.25
C LEU A 436 32.86 -11.05 32.10
N LYS A 437 32.21 -12.21 31.87
CA LYS A 437 32.90 -13.48 31.60
C LYS A 437 33.80 -13.41 30.37
N ALA A 438 33.37 -12.73 29.30
CA ALA A 438 34.17 -12.57 28.09
C ALA A 438 35.42 -11.69 28.33
N LEU A 439 35.29 -10.59 29.09
CA LEU A 439 36.41 -9.74 29.49
C LEU A 439 37.41 -10.50 30.38
N SER A 440 36.94 -11.20 31.41
CA SER A 440 37.79 -11.99 32.31
C SER A 440 38.52 -13.15 31.62
N ALA A 441 37.98 -13.67 30.50
CA ALA A 441 38.61 -14.75 29.74
C ALA A 441 39.85 -14.30 28.94
N GLY A 442 40.20 -13.01 28.93
CA GLY A 442 41.47 -12.51 28.36
C GLY A 442 41.65 -12.72 26.85
N LYS A 443 40.58 -13.09 26.12
CA LYS A 443 40.64 -13.27 24.67
C LYS A 443 40.86 -11.91 24.00
N LYS A 444 42.11 -11.63 23.63
CA LYS A 444 42.39 -10.65 22.56
C LYS A 444 41.55 -11.06 21.35
N MET A 445 40.69 -10.15 20.88
CA MET A 445 40.01 -10.34 19.60
C MET A 445 41.10 -10.42 18.52
N LYS A 446 41.14 -11.54 17.80
CA LYS A 446 42.02 -11.80 16.65
C LYS A 446 41.21 -11.69 15.38
#